data_AF-A0A9W9SR90-F1
#
_entry.id   AF-A0A9W9SR90-F1
#
_cell.length_a   1.000
_cell.length_b   1.000
_cell.length_c   1.000
_cell.angle_alpha   90.00
_cell.angle_beta   90.00
_cell.angle_gamma   90.00
#
_symmetry.space_group_name_H-M   'P 1'
#
loop_
_entity.id
_entity.type
_entity.pdbx_description
1 polymer ?
#
loop_
_entity_poly.entity_id
_entity_poly.type
_entity_poly.pdbx_seq_one_letter_code
_entity_poly.pdbx_strand_id
1 'polypeptide(L)'
;MNKSTLSSIVLSFEAIPTELAHQIIDDLRVWDVLKLLCYQNDRVDECIISHPICRTIIGSDHETISRTRFATIFYIDFFSKLGKKLLPYPGCLLGFNIHCEKDWKTDQILDTMHSRLHYEIREHWRKIDLTRFGASKNISFANWRPPQNGYSFEEMKKHWDDIQTAKVTPFKQMAEELRWAADILEANPDILKRTLDPGQEIRPNTAHIVSRMRRNAAKIVRSPKEKFVSSEHFSVVFVPVIPFDSALNEMLYFMQSQGIIMGNRVVTDSLPSLVTKLVHVVICGMPRFYLSPLETEELSQMKQRPTVNEKGEILRTGNTLWSEQVKTPISIDGSFFTPFKTDSARSFRRPVPYKWDPHSEMEKEWLESFVGLYRYLKEVGK
;
A
#
# COMPACT_ATOMS: atom_id res chain seq x y z
N MET A 1 -21.39 -6.39 -19.95
CA MET A 1 -21.94 -6.49 -21.32
C MET A 1 -22.75 -7.77 -21.40
N ASN A 2 -24.00 -7.71 -21.85
CA ASN A 2 -24.94 -8.86 -21.82
C ASN A 2 -24.56 -9.87 -22.92
N LYS A 3 -24.33 -11.14 -22.56
CA LYS A 3 -23.85 -12.18 -23.49
C LYS A 3 -24.79 -12.41 -24.68
N SER A 4 -26.11 -12.26 -24.53
CA SER A 4 -27.08 -12.60 -25.59
C SER A 4 -27.09 -11.60 -26.76
N THR A 5 -26.96 -10.30 -26.50
CA THR A 5 -26.93 -9.27 -27.55
C THR A 5 -25.65 -9.34 -28.39
N LEU A 6 -24.56 -9.85 -27.81
CA LEU A 6 -23.24 -9.93 -28.44
C LEU A 6 -23.05 -11.21 -29.25
N SER A 7 -23.61 -12.34 -28.82
CA SER A 7 -23.70 -13.53 -29.66
C SER A 7 -24.51 -13.27 -30.93
N SER A 8 -25.54 -12.44 -30.86
CA SER A 8 -26.33 -12.03 -32.04
C SER A 8 -25.51 -11.25 -33.07
N ILE A 9 -24.55 -10.41 -32.64
CA ILE A 9 -23.70 -9.62 -33.55
C ILE A 9 -22.72 -10.56 -34.27
N VAL A 10 -22.05 -11.46 -33.55
CA VAL A 10 -21.13 -12.44 -34.14
C VAL A 10 -21.85 -13.35 -35.14
N LEU A 11 -23.04 -13.85 -34.80
CA LEU A 11 -23.89 -14.64 -35.70
C LEU A 11 -24.34 -13.85 -36.94
N SER A 12 -24.46 -12.52 -36.83
CA SER A 12 -24.81 -11.67 -37.98
C SER A 12 -23.64 -11.50 -38.95
N PHE A 13 -22.40 -11.49 -38.45
CA PHE A 13 -21.20 -11.44 -39.29
C PHE A 13 -21.00 -12.71 -40.13
N GLU A 14 -21.49 -13.86 -39.64
CA GLU A 14 -21.47 -15.13 -40.39
C GLU A 14 -22.40 -15.12 -41.61
N ALA A 15 -23.48 -14.33 -41.57
CA ALA A 15 -24.52 -14.31 -42.59
C ALA A 15 -24.34 -13.21 -43.65
N ILE A 16 -23.42 -12.27 -43.46
CA ILE A 16 -23.24 -11.11 -44.36
C ILE A 16 -22.06 -11.28 -45.32
N PRO A 17 -22.17 -10.75 -46.57
CA PRO A 17 -21.05 -10.64 -47.49
C PRO A 17 -19.87 -9.86 -46.89
N THR A 18 -18.65 -10.18 -47.36
CA THR A 18 -17.41 -9.59 -46.86
C THR A 18 -17.39 -8.07 -47.02
N GLU A 19 -17.96 -7.56 -48.11
CA GLU A 19 -18.01 -6.12 -48.42
C GLU A 19 -18.86 -5.36 -47.41
N LEU A 20 -20.01 -5.93 -47.00
CA LEU A 20 -20.86 -5.33 -45.96
C LEU A 20 -20.20 -5.44 -44.58
N ALA A 21 -19.52 -6.56 -44.30
CA ALA A 21 -18.74 -6.69 -43.07
C ALA A 21 -17.64 -5.62 -42.99
N HIS A 22 -16.96 -5.32 -44.10
CA HIS A 22 -15.96 -4.26 -44.16
C HIS A 22 -16.56 -2.88 -43.91
N GLN A 23 -17.69 -2.55 -44.53
CA GLN A 23 -18.39 -1.28 -44.27
C GLN A 23 -18.80 -1.12 -42.81
N ILE A 24 -19.27 -2.20 -42.16
CA ILE A 24 -19.57 -2.16 -40.73
C ILE A 24 -18.30 -1.93 -39.92
N ILE A 25 -17.20 -2.60 -40.28
CA ILE A 25 -15.90 -2.48 -39.60
C ILE A 25 -15.35 -1.04 -39.72
N ASP A 26 -15.50 -0.37 -40.86
CA ASP A 26 -15.08 1.03 -41.07
C ASP A 26 -15.68 2.00 -40.02
N ASP A 27 -16.91 1.76 -39.59
CA ASP A 27 -17.61 2.57 -38.59
C ASP A 27 -17.22 2.22 -37.14
N LEU A 28 -16.45 1.15 -36.93
CA LEU A 28 -16.04 0.74 -35.60
C LEU A 28 -14.83 1.53 -35.10
N ARG A 29 -14.73 1.62 -33.77
CA ARG A 29 -13.50 2.06 -33.10
C ARG A 29 -12.47 0.96 -33.12
N VAL A 30 -11.19 1.35 -33.09
CA VAL A 30 -10.06 0.42 -32.90
C VAL A 30 -10.35 -0.55 -31.76
N TRP A 31 -10.82 -0.04 -30.62
CA TRP A 31 -11.18 -0.84 -29.46
C TRP A 31 -12.29 -1.86 -29.72
N ASP A 32 -13.28 -1.52 -30.53
CA ASP A 32 -14.40 -2.41 -30.82
C ASP A 32 -13.98 -3.52 -31.79
N VAL A 33 -13.09 -3.22 -32.75
CA VAL A 33 -12.43 -4.24 -33.60
C VAL A 33 -11.57 -5.18 -32.76
N LEU A 34 -10.78 -4.67 -31.82
CA LEU A 34 -9.98 -5.49 -30.91
C LEU A 34 -10.85 -6.44 -30.06
N LYS A 35 -12.03 -5.99 -29.61
CA LYS A 35 -13.00 -6.88 -28.94
C LYS A 35 -13.52 -7.96 -29.87
N LEU A 36 -13.83 -7.62 -31.12
CA LEU A 36 -14.28 -8.60 -32.12
C LEU A 36 -13.26 -9.73 -32.28
N LEU A 37 -11.97 -9.38 -32.29
CA LEU A 37 -10.87 -10.36 -32.36
C LEU A 37 -10.82 -11.33 -31.17
N CYS A 38 -11.32 -10.92 -30.00
CA CYS A 38 -11.36 -11.77 -28.81
C CYS A 38 -12.45 -12.87 -28.85
N TYR A 39 -13.37 -12.84 -29.81
CA TYR A 39 -14.46 -13.83 -29.91
C TYR A 39 -14.03 -15.16 -30.55
N GLN A 40 -12.84 -15.21 -31.17
CA GLN A 40 -12.30 -16.43 -31.80
C GLN A 40 -13.29 -17.04 -32.81
N ASN A 41 -13.72 -16.21 -33.75
CA ASN A 41 -14.61 -16.63 -34.82
C ASN A 41 -13.87 -16.51 -36.15
N ASP A 42 -13.73 -17.62 -36.86
CA ASP A 42 -12.92 -17.70 -38.09
C ASP A 42 -13.40 -16.71 -39.15
N ARG A 43 -14.72 -16.53 -39.29
CA ARG A 43 -15.30 -15.60 -40.27
C ARG A 43 -15.00 -14.14 -39.90
N VAL A 44 -15.11 -13.78 -38.63
CA VAL A 44 -14.77 -12.43 -38.15
C VAL A 44 -13.28 -12.16 -38.31
N ASP A 45 -12.43 -13.14 -37.98
CA ASP A 45 -10.98 -13.05 -38.18
C ASP A 45 -10.65 -12.83 -39.67
N GLU A 46 -11.24 -13.61 -40.57
CA GLU A 46 -11.10 -13.41 -42.03
C GLU A 46 -11.51 -12.01 -42.48
N CYS A 47 -12.65 -11.49 -41.99
CA CYS A 47 -13.11 -10.14 -42.31
C CYS A 47 -12.14 -9.07 -41.81
N ILE A 48 -11.58 -9.21 -40.59
CA ILE A 48 -10.59 -8.28 -40.03
C ILE A 48 -9.27 -8.35 -40.83
N ILE A 49 -8.80 -9.54 -41.20
CA ILE A 49 -7.55 -9.75 -41.95
C ILE A 49 -7.64 -9.22 -43.38
N SER A 50 -8.79 -9.40 -44.02
CA SER A 50 -9.03 -8.95 -45.39
C SER A 50 -9.27 -7.44 -45.50
N HIS A 51 -9.64 -6.78 -44.40
CA HIS A 51 -9.91 -5.34 -44.38
C HIS A 51 -8.61 -4.52 -44.46
N PRO A 52 -8.47 -3.56 -45.41
CA PRO A 52 -7.22 -2.82 -45.64
C PRO A 52 -6.67 -2.11 -44.41
N ILE A 53 -7.51 -1.36 -43.70
CA ILE A 53 -7.13 -0.62 -42.48
C ILE A 53 -6.81 -1.56 -41.32
N CYS A 54 -7.73 -2.50 -41.01
CA CYS A 54 -7.52 -3.45 -39.92
C CYS A 54 -6.26 -4.29 -40.09
N ARG A 55 -5.91 -4.68 -41.31
CA ARG A 55 -4.66 -5.38 -41.61
C ARG A 55 -3.44 -4.58 -41.15
N THR A 56 -3.43 -3.26 -41.30
CA THR A 56 -2.33 -2.38 -40.91
C THR A 56 -2.26 -2.16 -39.39
N ILE A 57 -3.41 -2.03 -38.72
CA ILE A 57 -3.49 -1.70 -37.29
C ILE A 57 -3.56 -2.93 -36.36
N ILE A 58 -3.99 -4.09 -36.84
CA ILE A 58 -4.14 -5.34 -36.05
C ILE A 58 -3.07 -6.37 -36.43
N GLY A 59 -2.70 -6.42 -37.71
CA GLY A 59 -1.79 -7.42 -38.28
C GLY A 59 -2.40 -8.18 -39.47
N SER A 60 -1.53 -8.70 -40.33
CA SER A 60 -1.91 -9.45 -41.53
C SER A 60 -1.68 -10.96 -41.43
N ASP A 61 -0.85 -11.38 -40.49
CA ASP A 61 -0.42 -12.77 -40.32
C ASP A 61 -0.92 -13.38 -39.01
N HIS A 62 -0.99 -14.71 -38.98
CA HIS A 62 -1.55 -15.45 -37.85
C HIS A 62 -0.79 -15.21 -36.52
N GLU A 63 0.52 -14.99 -36.58
CA GLU A 63 1.35 -14.73 -35.40
C GLU A 63 1.03 -13.36 -34.80
N THR A 64 1.03 -12.31 -35.62
CA THR A 64 0.69 -10.94 -35.18
C THR A 64 -0.72 -10.87 -34.63
N ILE A 65 -1.69 -11.54 -35.26
CA ILE A 65 -3.07 -11.59 -34.80
C ILE A 65 -3.18 -12.30 -33.46
N SER A 66 -2.50 -13.43 -33.30
CA SER A 66 -2.48 -14.18 -32.04
C SER A 66 -1.88 -13.33 -30.91
N ARG A 67 -0.80 -12.59 -31.20
CA ARG A 67 -0.17 -11.63 -30.27
C ARG A 67 -1.12 -10.49 -29.89
N THR A 68 -1.77 -9.88 -30.87
CA THR A 68 -2.73 -8.79 -30.65
C THR A 68 -3.95 -9.26 -29.86
N ARG A 69 -4.44 -10.47 -30.14
CA ARG A 69 -5.52 -11.11 -29.38
C ARG A 69 -5.13 -11.36 -27.94
N PHE A 70 -3.97 -11.96 -27.68
CA PHE A 70 -3.47 -12.19 -26.33
C PHE A 70 -3.36 -10.88 -25.54
N ALA A 71 -2.72 -9.87 -26.13
CA ALA A 71 -2.57 -8.54 -25.54
C ALA A 71 -3.92 -7.92 -25.16
N THR A 72 -4.91 -8.03 -26.06
CA THR A 72 -6.25 -7.49 -25.85
C THR A 72 -6.99 -8.22 -24.73
N ILE A 73 -6.96 -9.55 -24.71
CA ILE A 73 -7.59 -10.35 -23.65
C ILE A 73 -6.98 -10.01 -22.29
N PHE A 74 -5.65 -9.96 -22.20
CA PHE A 74 -4.96 -9.59 -20.97
C PHE A 74 -5.34 -8.17 -20.53
N TYR A 75 -5.37 -7.21 -21.45
CA TYR A 75 -5.78 -5.84 -21.16
C TYR A 75 -7.21 -5.75 -20.62
N ILE A 76 -8.16 -6.43 -21.26
CA ILE A 76 -9.57 -6.47 -20.81
C ILE A 76 -9.66 -7.05 -19.40
N ASP A 77 -9.07 -8.22 -19.18
CA ASP A 77 -9.12 -8.92 -17.89
C ASP A 77 -8.50 -8.06 -16.78
N PHE A 78 -7.31 -7.51 -17.03
CA PHE A 78 -6.58 -6.67 -16.09
C PHE A 78 -7.39 -5.47 -15.63
N PHE A 79 -7.86 -4.64 -16.56
CA PHE A 79 -8.59 -3.41 -16.22
C PHE A 79 -9.99 -3.69 -15.67
N SER A 80 -10.64 -4.77 -16.11
CA SER A 80 -11.94 -5.20 -15.57
C SER A 80 -11.82 -5.62 -14.11
N LYS A 81 -10.81 -6.42 -13.76
CA LYS A 81 -10.54 -6.81 -12.36
C LYS A 81 -10.20 -5.61 -11.46
N LEU A 82 -9.49 -4.62 -12.00
CA LEU A 82 -9.23 -3.36 -11.31
C LEU A 82 -10.49 -2.47 -11.17
N GLY A 83 -11.55 -2.72 -11.93
CA GLY A 83 -12.73 -1.85 -12.00
C GLY A 83 -12.44 -0.51 -12.65
N LYS A 84 -11.45 -0.46 -13.56
CA LYS A 84 -11.04 0.75 -14.28
C LYS A 84 -11.62 0.74 -15.69
N LYS A 85 -11.84 1.94 -16.26
CA LYS A 85 -12.35 2.08 -17.64
C LYS A 85 -11.36 1.47 -18.62
N LEU A 86 -11.83 0.77 -19.65
CA LEU A 86 -10.98 0.18 -20.69
C LEU A 86 -10.39 1.25 -21.63
N LEU A 87 -11.01 2.42 -21.73
CA LEU A 87 -10.44 3.58 -22.43
C LEU A 87 -9.96 4.60 -21.39
N PRO A 88 -8.67 5.01 -21.41
CA PRO A 88 -8.09 5.86 -20.38
C PRO A 88 -8.61 7.30 -20.42
N TYR A 89 -8.78 7.88 -21.61
CA TYR A 89 -9.24 9.26 -21.81
C TYR A 89 -9.82 9.46 -23.23
N PRO A 90 -10.66 10.48 -23.46
CA PRO A 90 -11.11 10.86 -24.79
C PRO A 90 -9.93 11.22 -25.70
N GLY A 91 -9.85 10.61 -26.88
CA GLY A 91 -8.75 10.83 -27.82
C GLY A 91 -7.53 9.90 -27.65
N CYS A 92 -7.64 8.83 -26.85
CA CYS A 92 -6.65 7.75 -26.92
C CYS A 92 -6.77 7.01 -28.26
N LEU A 93 -5.66 6.45 -28.76
CA LEU A 93 -5.60 5.69 -30.02
C LEU A 93 -6.71 4.64 -30.17
N LEU A 94 -6.98 3.90 -29.08
CA LEU A 94 -8.01 2.85 -29.03
C LEU A 94 -9.44 3.40 -29.20
N GLY A 95 -9.66 4.68 -28.91
CA GLY A 95 -10.98 5.31 -28.91
C GLY A 95 -11.40 5.92 -30.25
N PHE A 96 -10.50 6.00 -31.22
CA PHE A 96 -10.80 6.52 -32.55
C PHE A 96 -11.45 5.45 -33.44
N ASN A 97 -12.26 5.92 -34.40
CA ASN A 97 -12.76 5.08 -35.48
C ASN A 97 -11.58 4.62 -36.34
N ILE A 98 -11.65 3.40 -36.87
CA ILE A 98 -10.52 2.85 -37.63
C ILE A 98 -10.24 3.66 -38.90
N HIS A 99 -11.26 4.21 -39.56
CA HIS A 99 -11.08 5.06 -40.75
C HIS A 99 -10.43 6.43 -40.47
N CYS A 100 -10.28 6.82 -39.20
CA CYS A 100 -9.50 8.00 -38.81
C CYS A 100 -7.98 7.74 -38.89
N GLU A 101 -7.57 6.58 -39.40
CA GLU A 101 -6.18 6.19 -39.65
C GLU A 101 -5.44 7.27 -40.45
N LYS A 102 -4.36 7.78 -39.86
CA LYS A 102 -3.27 8.45 -40.56
C LYS A 102 -1.98 7.77 -40.11
N ASP A 103 -1.65 6.67 -40.79
CA ASP A 103 -0.40 5.90 -40.64
C ASP A 103 -0.23 5.13 -39.31
N TRP A 104 -1.32 4.65 -38.71
CA TRP A 104 -1.22 3.86 -37.49
C TRP A 104 -0.75 2.44 -37.75
N LYS A 105 0.21 1.96 -36.97
CA LYS A 105 0.74 0.59 -37.09
C LYS A 105 0.32 -0.26 -35.90
N THR A 106 0.23 -1.57 -36.09
CA THR A 106 -0.03 -2.55 -35.02
C THR A 106 0.82 -2.31 -33.78
N ASP A 107 2.11 -2.03 -33.94
CA ASP A 107 3.00 -1.78 -32.81
C ASP A 107 2.58 -0.55 -31.98
N GLN A 108 2.02 0.50 -32.58
CA GLN A 108 1.54 1.68 -31.84
C GLN A 108 0.29 1.36 -31.00
N ILE A 109 -0.58 0.46 -31.49
CA ILE A 109 -1.75 -0.03 -30.77
C ILE A 109 -1.31 -0.86 -29.56
N LEU A 110 -0.35 -1.77 -29.78
CA LEU A 110 0.25 -2.58 -28.73
C LEU A 110 1.00 -1.72 -27.71
N ASP A 111 1.78 -0.74 -28.15
CA ASP A 111 2.49 0.23 -27.31
C ASP A 111 1.55 0.99 -26.38
N THR A 112 0.38 1.37 -26.90
CA THR A 112 -0.64 2.08 -26.12
C THR A 112 -1.20 1.19 -25.01
N MET A 113 -1.52 -0.07 -25.32
CA MET A 113 -1.99 -1.03 -24.32
C MET A 113 -0.90 -1.37 -23.30
N HIS A 114 0.32 -1.63 -23.78
CA HIS A 114 1.50 -1.96 -23.00
C HIS A 114 1.84 -0.85 -22.01
N SER A 115 1.97 0.40 -22.48
CA SER A 115 2.30 1.56 -21.64
C SER A 115 1.30 1.76 -20.50
N ARG A 116 0.02 1.52 -20.78
CA ARG A 116 -1.03 1.66 -19.77
C ARG A 116 -1.00 0.53 -18.74
N LEU A 117 -0.88 -0.72 -19.19
CA LEU A 117 -0.69 -1.88 -18.30
C LEU A 117 0.54 -1.68 -17.41
N HIS A 118 1.64 -1.24 -18.02
CA HIS A 118 2.90 -0.97 -17.32
C HIS A 118 2.72 0.10 -16.24
N TYR A 119 2.07 1.23 -16.56
CA TYR A 119 1.79 2.27 -15.58
C TYR A 119 1.03 1.72 -14.36
N GLU A 120 0.00 0.90 -14.59
CA GLU A 120 -0.79 0.33 -13.50
C GLU A 120 -0.03 -0.71 -12.67
N ILE A 121 0.71 -1.60 -13.33
CA ILE A 121 1.59 -2.57 -12.67
C ILE A 121 2.62 -1.83 -11.80
N ARG A 122 3.21 -0.76 -12.33
CA ARG A 122 4.13 0.14 -11.61
C ARG A 122 3.48 0.77 -10.39
N GLU A 123 2.29 1.34 -10.53
CA GLU A 123 1.59 1.98 -9.40
C GLU A 123 1.28 0.96 -8.30
N HIS A 124 1.00 -0.28 -8.69
CA HIS A 124 0.80 -1.38 -7.76
C HIS A 124 2.10 -1.81 -7.07
N TRP A 125 3.21 -1.83 -7.80
CA TRP A 125 4.54 -2.10 -7.28
C TRP A 125 5.06 -1.03 -6.32
N ARG A 126 4.81 0.25 -6.62
CA ARG A 126 5.32 1.37 -5.80
C ARG A 126 4.59 1.50 -4.47
N LYS A 127 3.36 0.99 -4.37
CA LYS A 127 2.54 1.13 -3.16
C LYS A 127 3.03 0.26 -2.00
N ILE A 128 3.58 -0.94 -2.23
CA ILE A 128 4.13 -1.83 -1.19
C ILE A 128 5.47 -2.36 -1.71
N ASP A 129 6.48 -2.53 -0.85
CA ASP A 129 7.69 -3.25 -1.23
C ASP A 129 7.44 -4.76 -1.36
N LEU A 130 6.81 -5.18 -2.47
CA LEU A 130 6.44 -6.57 -2.70
C LEU A 130 7.65 -7.49 -2.94
N THR A 131 8.86 -6.95 -3.13
CA THR A 131 10.08 -7.76 -3.25
C THR A 131 10.36 -8.58 -1.99
N ARG A 132 10.05 -8.00 -0.82
CA ARG A 132 10.18 -8.66 0.49
C ARG A 132 9.23 -9.84 0.65
N PHE A 133 8.17 -9.87 -0.16
CA PHE A 133 7.12 -10.89 -0.16
C PHE A 133 7.20 -11.81 -1.38
N GLY A 134 8.38 -11.91 -2.00
CA GLY A 134 8.68 -12.89 -3.05
C GLY A 134 8.39 -12.42 -4.47
N ALA A 135 7.98 -11.17 -4.69
CA ALA A 135 7.84 -10.67 -6.04
C ALA A 135 9.20 -10.34 -6.69
N SER A 136 9.26 -10.50 -8.02
CA SER A 136 10.51 -10.35 -8.78
C SER A 136 11.14 -8.96 -8.62
N LYS A 137 12.44 -8.92 -8.29
CA LYS A 137 13.26 -7.69 -8.27
C LYS A 137 13.50 -7.11 -9.67
N ASN A 138 13.20 -7.87 -10.73
CA ASN A 138 13.40 -7.46 -12.12
C ASN A 138 12.37 -6.45 -12.63
N ILE A 139 11.43 -6.01 -11.77
CA ILE A 139 10.58 -4.82 -12.01
C ILE A 139 11.42 -3.55 -11.75
N SER A 140 12.69 -3.55 -12.17
CA SER A 140 13.61 -2.42 -12.10
C SER A 140 13.35 -1.48 -13.28
N PHE A 141 12.98 -0.25 -12.93
CA PHE A 141 12.49 0.82 -13.81
C PHE A 141 13.40 1.19 -14.99
N ALA A 142 14.69 0.88 -14.94
CA ALA A 142 15.64 1.27 -15.99
C ALA A 142 15.54 0.42 -17.27
N ASN A 143 14.96 -0.79 -17.18
CA ASN A 143 15.04 -1.79 -18.26
C ASN A 143 13.69 -2.02 -18.98
N TRP A 144 12.61 -1.36 -18.56
CA TRP A 144 11.28 -1.56 -19.15
C TRP A 144 11.02 -0.52 -20.26
N ARG A 145 11.62 -0.74 -21.43
CA ARG A 145 11.29 0.04 -22.63
C ARG A 145 10.03 -0.55 -23.32
N PRO A 146 9.19 0.30 -23.96
CA PRO A 146 8.11 -0.17 -24.84
C PRO A 146 8.66 -1.17 -25.89
N PRO A 147 7.80 -2.03 -26.48
CA PRO A 147 8.16 -3.25 -27.20
C PRO A 147 8.95 -2.97 -28.48
N GLN A 148 10.21 -2.63 -28.30
CA GLN A 148 11.25 -2.79 -29.30
C GLN A 148 12.42 -3.62 -28.77
N ASN A 149 12.61 -3.75 -27.43
CA ASN A 149 13.70 -4.55 -26.84
C ASN A 149 13.55 -4.85 -25.32
N GLY A 150 12.49 -5.54 -24.85
CA GLY A 150 12.66 -6.10 -23.49
C GLY A 150 11.53 -6.82 -22.78
N TYR A 151 10.25 -6.50 -23.01
CA TYR A 151 9.17 -7.18 -22.30
C TYR A 151 7.94 -7.47 -23.17
N SER A 152 7.52 -8.74 -23.22
CA SER A 152 6.30 -9.19 -23.89
C SER A 152 5.06 -9.05 -22.98
N PHE A 153 3.86 -9.08 -23.55
CA PHE A 153 2.63 -9.08 -22.75
C PHE A 153 2.56 -10.30 -21.81
N GLU A 154 3.13 -11.43 -22.21
CA GLU A 154 3.23 -12.66 -21.41
C GLU A 154 4.08 -12.44 -20.16
N GLU A 155 5.21 -11.75 -20.31
CA GLU A 155 6.07 -11.39 -19.19
C GLU A 155 5.40 -10.37 -18.27
N MET A 156 4.69 -9.38 -18.81
CA MET A 156 3.87 -8.46 -18.01
C MET A 156 2.80 -9.19 -17.22
N LYS A 157 2.13 -10.17 -17.84
CA LYS A 157 1.13 -11.01 -17.18
C LYS A 157 1.77 -11.83 -16.05
N LYS A 158 2.92 -12.45 -16.29
CA LYS A 158 3.69 -13.16 -15.26
C LYS A 158 4.04 -12.24 -14.09
N HIS A 159 4.53 -11.04 -14.36
CA HIS A 159 4.82 -10.06 -13.31
C HIS A 159 3.58 -9.62 -12.53
N TRP A 160 2.45 -9.44 -13.21
CA TRP A 160 1.20 -9.14 -12.54
C TRP A 160 0.74 -10.28 -11.62
N ASP A 161 0.87 -11.53 -12.07
CA ASP A 161 0.55 -12.72 -11.29
C ASP A 161 1.50 -12.87 -10.07
N ASP A 162 2.79 -12.57 -10.23
CA ASP A 162 3.77 -12.49 -9.13
C ASP A 162 3.38 -11.43 -8.09
N ILE A 163 3.00 -10.23 -8.54
CA ILE A 163 2.51 -9.14 -7.68
C ILE A 163 1.26 -9.59 -6.93
N GLN A 164 0.31 -10.26 -7.59
CA GLN A 164 -0.91 -10.72 -6.94
C GLN A 164 -0.61 -11.75 -5.85
N THR A 165 0.35 -12.64 -6.10
CA THR A 165 0.79 -13.65 -5.15
C THR A 165 1.47 -13.00 -3.94
N ALA A 166 2.39 -12.06 -4.20
CA ALA A 166 3.13 -11.36 -3.16
C ALA A 166 2.24 -10.46 -2.29
N LYS A 167 1.11 -9.98 -2.78
CA LYS A 167 0.15 -9.16 -1.99
C LYS A 167 -0.58 -9.94 -0.90
N VAL A 168 -0.71 -11.27 -1.02
CA VAL A 168 -1.49 -12.09 -0.09
C VAL A 168 -0.95 -11.96 1.34
N THR A 169 0.37 -12.08 1.50
CA THR A 169 1.07 -12.01 2.79
C THR A 169 0.91 -10.65 3.48
N PRO A 170 1.29 -9.50 2.88
CA PRO A 170 1.16 -8.20 3.53
C PRO A 170 -0.30 -7.83 3.81
N PHE A 171 -1.27 -8.21 2.96
CA PHE A 171 -2.69 -7.96 3.25
C PHE A 171 -3.18 -8.76 4.46
N LYS A 172 -2.72 -10.01 4.60
CA LYS A 172 -2.99 -10.83 5.79
C LYS A 172 -2.38 -10.18 7.03
N GLN A 173 -1.10 -9.78 6.98
CA GLN A 173 -0.41 -9.13 8.10
C GLN A 173 -1.08 -7.80 8.50
N MET A 174 -1.45 -6.96 7.54
CA MET A 174 -2.21 -5.72 7.79
C MET A 174 -3.54 -6.00 8.48
N ALA A 175 -4.28 -7.01 8.03
CA ALA A 175 -5.55 -7.37 8.65
C ALA A 175 -5.37 -7.92 10.08
N GLU A 176 -4.34 -8.75 10.31
CA GLU A 176 -4.00 -9.28 11.63
C GLU A 176 -3.57 -8.16 12.59
N GLU A 177 -2.75 -7.23 12.12
CA GLU A 177 -2.32 -6.09 12.92
C GLU A 177 -3.49 -5.18 13.31
N LEU A 178 -4.44 -4.91 12.41
CA LEU A 178 -5.63 -4.13 12.76
C LEU A 178 -6.53 -4.83 13.77
N ARG A 179 -6.57 -6.17 13.76
CA ARG A 179 -7.30 -6.94 14.79
C ARG A 179 -6.55 -6.85 16.12
N TRP A 180 -5.25 -7.12 16.13
CA TRP A 180 -4.40 -6.98 17.31
C TRP A 180 -4.50 -5.58 17.94
N ALA A 181 -4.40 -4.52 17.13
CA ALA A 181 -4.52 -3.14 17.58
C ALA A 181 -5.91 -2.84 18.18
N ALA A 182 -6.97 -3.41 17.58
CA ALA A 182 -8.31 -3.28 18.11
C ALA A 182 -8.46 -4.00 19.46
N ASP A 183 -7.89 -5.20 19.59
CA ASP A 183 -7.98 -6.03 20.79
C ASP A 183 -7.21 -5.42 21.97
N ILE A 184 -5.97 -4.95 21.75
CA ILE A 184 -5.17 -4.32 22.81
C ILE A 184 -5.79 -2.99 23.28
N LEU A 185 -6.36 -2.20 22.36
CA LEU A 185 -7.05 -0.95 22.68
C LEU A 185 -8.36 -1.20 23.43
N GLU A 186 -9.13 -2.22 23.05
CA GLU A 186 -10.37 -2.60 23.74
C GLU A 186 -10.09 -3.08 25.17
N ALA A 187 -9.00 -3.82 25.38
CA ALA A 187 -8.59 -4.28 26.70
C ALA A 187 -7.99 -3.17 27.59
N ASN A 188 -7.45 -2.10 27.00
CA ASN A 188 -6.73 -1.04 27.73
C ASN A 188 -7.15 0.38 27.31
N PRO A 189 -8.45 0.72 27.33
CA PRO A 189 -8.96 2.00 26.81
C PRO A 189 -8.61 3.19 27.72
N ASP A 190 -8.19 2.94 28.95
CA ASP A 190 -7.79 3.95 29.94
C ASP A 190 -6.34 4.42 29.76
N ILE A 191 -5.49 3.61 29.12
CA ILE A 191 -4.06 3.92 28.93
C ILE A 191 -3.63 3.99 27.47
N LEU A 192 -4.44 3.50 26.53
CA LEU A 192 -4.16 3.52 25.11
C LEU A 192 -5.14 4.39 24.32
N LYS A 193 -4.65 4.95 23.20
CA LYS A 193 -5.39 5.75 22.23
C LYS A 193 -4.98 5.41 20.81
N ARG A 194 -5.81 5.80 19.84
CA ARG A 194 -5.43 5.75 18.43
C ARG A 194 -4.31 6.74 18.14
N THR A 195 -3.29 6.33 17.39
CA THR A 195 -2.12 7.16 17.02
C THR A 195 -2.50 8.42 16.22
N LEU A 196 -3.55 8.34 15.41
CA LEU A 196 -4.05 9.49 14.65
C LEU A 196 -4.94 10.43 15.46
N ASP A 197 -5.25 10.10 16.72
CA ASP A 197 -6.06 10.93 17.59
C ASP A 197 -5.21 12.00 18.29
N PRO A 198 -5.52 13.30 18.14
CA PRO A 198 -4.80 14.34 18.87
C PRO A 198 -5.15 14.38 20.37
N GLY A 199 -6.32 13.86 20.79
CA GLY A 199 -6.76 13.95 22.18
C GLY A 199 -5.89 13.14 23.14
N GLN A 200 -5.57 13.69 24.30
CA GLN A 200 -4.84 13.00 25.40
C GLN A 200 -5.78 12.60 26.55
N GLU A 201 -7.08 12.70 26.31
CA GLU A 201 -8.13 12.34 27.26
C GLU A 201 -8.78 11.02 26.83
N ILE A 202 -9.26 10.25 27.81
CA ILE A 202 -9.99 9.01 27.59
C ILE A 202 -11.25 9.33 26.78
N ARG A 203 -11.39 8.71 25.61
CA ARG A 203 -12.59 8.90 24.80
C ARG A 203 -13.74 8.06 25.34
N PRO A 204 -14.96 8.60 25.39
CA PRO A 204 -16.14 7.83 25.77
C PRO A 204 -16.53 6.75 24.74
N ASN A 205 -16.03 6.83 23.50
CA ASN A 205 -16.45 5.94 22.41
C ASN A 205 -15.31 5.14 21.77
N THR A 206 -14.46 4.52 22.60
CA THR A 206 -13.41 3.61 22.14
C THR A 206 -13.97 2.42 21.37
N ALA A 207 -15.17 1.94 21.75
CA ALA A 207 -15.87 0.84 21.06
C ALA A 207 -16.10 1.13 19.55
N HIS A 208 -16.43 2.37 19.18
CA HIS A 208 -16.59 2.72 17.76
C HIS A 208 -15.26 2.66 16.99
N ILE A 209 -14.15 3.07 17.62
CA ILE A 209 -12.81 3.02 17.01
C ILE A 209 -12.40 1.57 16.78
N VAL A 210 -12.55 0.73 17.80
CA VAL A 210 -12.27 -0.72 17.74
C VAL A 210 -13.12 -1.39 16.64
N SER A 211 -14.43 -1.12 16.60
CA SER A 211 -15.33 -1.62 15.55
C SER A 211 -14.87 -1.20 14.15
N ARG A 212 -14.41 0.04 13.98
CA ARG A 212 -13.90 0.53 12.70
C ARG A 212 -12.61 -0.17 12.29
N MET A 213 -11.67 -0.40 13.20
CA MET A 213 -10.45 -1.16 12.94
C MET A 213 -10.76 -2.59 12.49
N ARG A 214 -11.64 -3.31 13.21
CA ARG A 214 -12.09 -4.66 12.83
C ARG A 214 -12.80 -4.70 11.48
N ARG A 215 -13.65 -3.70 11.17
CA ARG A 215 -14.30 -3.56 9.85
C ARG A 215 -13.28 -3.33 8.74
N ASN A 216 -12.25 -2.51 8.97
CA ASN A 216 -11.17 -2.29 8.01
C ASN A 216 -10.34 -3.56 7.78
N ALA A 217 -10.02 -4.31 8.85
CA ALA A 217 -9.37 -5.62 8.73
C ALA A 217 -10.18 -6.60 7.88
N ALA A 218 -11.49 -6.70 8.14
CA ALA A 218 -12.39 -7.55 7.34
C ALA A 218 -12.47 -7.09 5.87
N LYS A 219 -12.46 -5.78 5.62
CA LYS A 219 -12.43 -5.23 4.27
C LYS A 219 -11.15 -5.59 3.52
N ILE A 220 -9.99 -5.55 4.18
CA ILE A 220 -8.70 -5.94 3.58
C ILE A 220 -8.76 -7.42 3.14
N VAL A 221 -9.19 -8.31 4.04
CA VAL A 221 -9.28 -9.76 3.74
C VAL A 221 -10.28 -10.09 2.64
N ARG A 222 -11.42 -9.39 2.59
CA ARG A 222 -12.48 -9.64 1.59
C ARG A 222 -12.21 -8.98 0.23
N SER A 223 -11.25 -8.07 0.15
CA SER A 223 -11.02 -7.34 -1.09
C SER A 223 -10.33 -8.22 -2.12
N PRO A 224 -10.72 -8.13 -3.42
CA PRO A 224 -9.99 -8.81 -4.48
C PRO A 224 -8.52 -8.40 -4.45
N LYS A 225 -7.60 -9.36 -4.55
CA LYS A 225 -6.14 -9.14 -4.52
C LYS A 225 -5.68 -8.13 -5.59
N GLU A 226 -6.43 -8.07 -6.69
CA GLU A 226 -6.22 -7.14 -7.79
C GLU A 226 -6.33 -5.70 -7.34
N LYS A 227 -7.22 -5.40 -6.39
CA LYS A 227 -7.43 -4.03 -5.88
C LYS A 227 -6.55 -3.75 -4.68
N PHE A 228 -5.93 -2.57 -4.67
CA PHE A 228 -5.32 -2.05 -3.47
C PHE A 228 -6.38 -1.47 -2.54
N VAL A 229 -6.36 -1.89 -1.27
CA VAL A 229 -7.19 -1.33 -0.22
C VAL A 229 -6.39 -0.26 0.50
N SER A 230 -6.79 1.00 0.34
CA SER A 230 -6.26 2.08 1.17
C SER A 230 -6.90 2.02 2.57
N SER A 231 -6.06 2.03 3.60
CA SER A 231 -6.39 2.18 5.02
C SER A 231 -5.47 3.20 5.70
N GLU A 232 -6.03 4.30 6.22
CA GLU A 232 -5.28 5.37 6.92
C GLU A 232 -4.27 4.84 7.94
N HIS A 233 -4.53 3.70 8.56
CA HIS A 233 -3.69 3.08 9.58
C HIS A 233 -2.28 2.71 9.11
N PHE A 234 -2.06 2.48 7.82
CA PHE A 234 -0.74 2.15 7.23
C PHE A 234 -0.20 3.27 6.35
N SER A 235 -0.84 4.44 6.40
CA SER A 235 -0.30 5.67 5.79
C SER A 235 0.74 6.35 6.69
N VAL A 236 1.05 5.74 7.83
CA VAL A 236 2.04 6.18 8.82
C VAL A 236 2.94 5.01 9.17
N VAL A 237 4.11 5.30 9.72
CA VAL A 237 5.14 4.30 10.07
C VAL A 237 4.99 3.70 11.47
N PHE A 238 3.97 4.09 12.23
CA PHE A 238 3.78 3.68 13.63
C PHE A 238 2.51 2.85 13.78
N VAL A 239 2.56 1.86 14.67
CA VAL A 239 1.39 1.05 15.06
C VAL A 239 0.12 1.90 15.25
N PRO A 240 -1.09 1.38 14.92
CA PRO A 240 -2.32 2.17 14.92
C PRO A 240 -2.79 2.70 16.29
N VAL A 241 -2.14 2.24 17.36
CA VAL A 241 -2.45 2.53 18.77
C VAL A 241 -1.16 2.88 19.51
N ILE A 242 -1.24 3.86 20.41
CA ILE A 242 -0.14 4.30 21.28
C ILE A 242 -0.65 4.57 22.70
N PRO A 243 0.20 4.62 23.72
CA PRO A 243 -0.21 5.04 25.04
C PRO A 243 -0.58 6.53 25.10
N PHE A 244 -1.37 6.90 26.10
CA PHE A 244 -1.52 8.30 26.50
C PHE A 244 -0.24 8.84 27.14
N ASP A 245 -0.01 10.13 26.99
CA ASP A 245 1.11 10.83 27.62
C ASP A 245 1.05 10.72 29.15
N SER A 246 -0.16 10.81 29.70
CA SER A 246 -0.41 10.64 31.13
C SER A 246 -0.03 9.25 31.63
N ALA A 247 -0.38 8.21 30.87
CA ALA A 247 -0.06 6.83 31.22
C ALA A 247 1.45 6.54 31.18
N LEU A 248 2.18 7.12 30.21
CA LEU A 248 3.65 7.08 30.23
C LEU A 248 4.23 7.74 31.47
N ASN A 249 3.75 8.94 31.81
CA ASN A 249 4.26 9.70 32.95
C ASN A 249 4.06 8.95 34.25
N GLU A 250 2.86 8.40 34.42
CA GLU A 250 2.50 7.62 35.58
C GLU A 250 3.35 6.34 35.66
N MET A 251 3.60 5.66 34.54
CA MET A 251 4.52 4.52 34.51
C MET A 251 5.93 4.91 34.95
N LEU A 252 6.50 5.99 34.39
CA LEU A 252 7.83 6.47 34.74
C LEU A 252 7.92 6.84 36.22
N TYR A 253 6.88 7.48 36.75
CA TYR A 253 6.77 7.78 38.17
C TYR A 253 6.77 6.51 39.02
N PHE A 254 5.98 5.50 38.65
CA PHE A 254 5.97 4.22 39.37
C PHE A 254 7.33 3.50 39.29
N MET A 255 8.00 3.54 38.15
CA MET A 255 9.33 2.95 38.00
C MET A 255 10.36 3.64 38.90
N GLN A 256 10.28 4.96 39.05
CA GLN A 256 11.13 5.71 39.97
C GLN A 256 10.80 5.43 41.43
N SER A 257 9.51 5.43 41.79
CA SER A 257 9.08 5.20 43.18
C SER A 257 9.42 3.80 43.68
N GLN A 258 9.44 2.81 42.78
CA GLN A 258 9.81 1.43 43.08
C GLN A 258 11.32 1.17 42.96
N GLY A 259 12.13 2.22 42.72
CA GLY A 259 13.59 2.10 42.61
C GLY A 259 14.09 1.37 41.37
N ILE A 260 13.21 1.11 40.38
CA ILE A 260 13.54 0.44 39.12
C ILE A 260 14.40 1.37 38.24
N ILE A 261 14.18 2.68 38.34
CA ILE A 261 15.02 3.70 37.70
C ILE A 261 15.63 4.56 38.81
N MET A 262 16.96 4.54 38.91
CA MET A 262 17.73 5.38 39.83
C MET A 262 18.74 6.21 39.04
N GLY A 263 18.41 7.49 38.80
CA GLY A 263 19.19 8.34 37.91
C GLY A 263 19.30 7.72 36.51
N ASN A 264 20.52 7.44 36.05
CA ASN A 264 20.80 6.86 34.72
C ASN A 264 20.84 5.33 34.70
N ARG A 265 20.50 4.66 35.81
CA ARG A 265 20.62 3.22 35.95
C ARG A 265 19.25 2.56 36.08
N VAL A 266 19.09 1.45 35.38
CA VAL A 266 17.98 0.52 35.55
C VAL A 266 18.40 -0.52 36.58
N VAL A 267 17.62 -0.66 37.64
CA VAL A 267 17.86 -1.62 38.72
C VAL A 267 16.77 -2.67 38.66
N THR A 268 17.13 -3.91 38.29
CA THR A 268 16.18 -5.01 38.10
C THR A 268 16.44 -6.22 39.00
N ASP A 269 17.45 -6.15 39.85
CA ASP A 269 17.98 -7.31 40.59
C ASP A 269 16.98 -7.90 41.59
N SER A 270 15.99 -7.12 42.03
CA SER A 270 14.94 -7.50 42.97
C SER A 270 13.58 -7.79 42.31
N LEU A 271 13.47 -7.65 40.98
CA LEU A 271 12.20 -7.82 40.27
C LEU A 271 11.98 -9.28 39.83
N PRO A 272 10.72 -9.74 39.75
CA PRO A 272 10.41 -11.01 39.11
C PRO A 272 10.94 -11.05 37.68
N SER A 273 11.43 -12.21 37.23
CA SER A 273 12.04 -12.39 35.91
C SER A 273 11.18 -11.88 34.74
N LEU A 274 9.86 -12.09 34.84
CA LEU A 274 8.90 -11.57 33.86
C LEU A 274 8.90 -10.04 33.82
N VAL A 275 8.87 -9.38 34.97
CA VAL A 275 8.87 -7.91 35.08
C VAL A 275 10.19 -7.34 34.59
N THR A 276 11.33 -7.96 34.92
CA THR A 276 12.65 -7.59 34.40
C THR A 276 12.68 -7.60 32.87
N LYS A 277 12.06 -8.62 32.24
CA LYS A 277 11.92 -8.66 30.78
C LYS A 277 11.11 -7.47 30.24
N LEU A 278 9.95 -7.18 30.83
CA LEU A 278 9.09 -6.06 30.41
C LEU A 278 9.83 -4.72 30.55
N VAL A 279 10.49 -4.48 31.68
CA VAL A 279 11.30 -3.28 31.93
C VAL A 279 12.38 -3.13 30.87
N HIS A 280 13.10 -4.21 30.55
CA HIS A 280 14.14 -4.19 29.53
C HIS A 280 13.58 -3.84 28.15
N VAL A 281 12.48 -4.47 27.73
CA VAL A 281 11.82 -4.17 26.45
C VAL A 281 11.35 -2.72 26.40
N VAL A 282 10.69 -2.23 27.45
CA VAL A 282 10.17 -0.85 27.49
C VAL A 282 11.31 0.16 27.41
N ILE A 283 12.37 0.00 28.20
CA ILE A 283 13.49 0.95 28.25
C ILE A 283 14.33 0.89 26.97
N CYS A 284 14.67 -0.31 26.47
CA CYS A 284 15.47 -0.46 25.27
C CYS A 284 14.69 -0.13 23.98
N GLY A 285 13.37 -0.30 24.00
CA GLY A 285 12.49 0.00 22.89
C GLY A 285 12.01 1.45 22.85
N MET A 286 12.01 2.17 23.99
CA MET A 286 11.66 3.61 24.03
C MET A 286 12.44 4.41 22.97
N PRO A 287 13.79 4.34 22.90
CA PRO A 287 14.57 5.02 21.86
C PRO A 287 14.16 4.68 20.42
N ARG A 288 13.66 3.47 20.17
CA ARG A 288 13.25 3.00 18.82
C ARG A 288 11.86 3.47 18.42
N PHE A 289 10.96 3.69 19.38
CA PHE A 289 9.67 4.36 19.13
C PHE A 289 9.85 5.83 18.70
N TYR A 290 11.04 6.38 18.95
CA TYR A 290 11.47 7.71 18.55
C TYR A 290 12.34 7.71 17.29
N LEU A 291 12.44 6.59 16.56
CA LEU A 291 13.18 6.50 15.30
C LEU A 291 12.32 5.85 14.21
N SER A 292 12.19 6.52 13.06
CA SER A 292 11.46 6.02 11.89
C SER A 292 12.18 4.79 11.28
N PRO A 293 11.46 3.81 10.70
CA PRO A 293 12.08 2.67 9.99
C PRO A 293 13.06 3.08 8.87
N LEU A 294 12.85 4.26 8.27
CA LEU A 294 13.75 4.85 7.27
C LEU A 294 15.12 5.26 7.83
N GLU A 295 15.21 5.51 9.14
CA GLU A 295 16.43 5.98 9.80
C GLU A 295 17.44 4.85 10.07
N THR A 296 17.03 3.58 9.94
CA THR A 296 17.88 2.41 10.24
C THR A 296 19.09 2.24 9.30
N GLU A 297 18.98 2.67 8.04
CA GLU A 297 20.09 2.63 7.07
C GLU A 297 21.04 3.83 7.25
N GLU A 298 20.49 5.02 7.53
CA GLU A 298 21.25 6.27 7.73
C GLU A 298 21.98 6.31 9.09
N LEU A 299 21.47 5.60 10.12
CA LEU A 299 22.07 5.51 11.46
C LEU A 299 23.39 4.73 11.52
N SER A 300 23.70 3.88 10.53
CA SER A 300 25.01 3.20 10.46
C SER A 300 26.17 4.19 10.33
N GLN A 301 25.90 5.45 9.95
CA GLN A 301 26.87 6.52 9.73
C GLN A 301 26.83 7.63 10.80
N MET A 302 25.85 7.64 11.72
CA MET A 302 25.71 8.68 12.75
C MET A 302 26.08 8.18 14.16
N LYS A 303 26.83 9.02 14.91
CA LYS A 303 27.14 8.75 16.32
C LYS A 303 25.85 8.74 17.14
N GLN A 304 25.56 7.62 17.81
CA GLN A 304 24.49 7.51 18.81
C GLN A 304 24.64 8.64 19.84
N ARG A 305 23.56 9.39 20.08
CA ARG A 305 23.50 10.42 21.14
C ARG A 305 22.80 9.86 22.37
N PRO A 306 23.24 10.23 23.59
CA PRO A 306 22.64 9.74 24.83
C PRO A 306 21.16 10.15 24.93
N THR A 307 20.34 9.25 25.45
CA THR A 307 18.88 9.38 25.64
C THR A 307 18.49 10.23 26.87
N VAL A 308 19.48 10.74 27.59
CA VAL A 308 19.33 11.55 28.81
C VAL A 308 20.28 12.75 28.77
N ASN A 309 19.89 13.87 29.38
CA ASN A 309 20.80 15.01 29.59
C ASN A 309 21.77 14.76 30.76
N GLU A 310 22.68 15.70 31.01
CA GLU A 310 23.69 15.62 32.09
C GLU A 310 23.09 15.49 33.51
N LYS A 311 21.79 15.75 33.66
CA LYS A 311 21.05 15.63 34.92
C LYS A 311 20.28 14.30 35.05
N GLY A 312 20.34 13.45 34.03
CA GLY A 312 19.65 12.16 33.98
C GLY A 312 18.17 12.23 33.62
N GLU A 313 17.72 13.37 33.09
CA GLU A 313 16.36 13.53 32.58
C GLU A 313 16.28 12.93 31.18
N ILE A 314 15.29 12.07 30.94
CA ILE A 314 15.03 11.47 29.60
C ILE A 314 14.74 12.61 28.62
N LEU A 315 15.53 12.69 27.54
CA LEU A 315 15.31 13.65 26.47
C LEU A 315 13.97 13.37 25.81
N ARG A 316 13.03 14.32 25.94
CA ARG A 316 11.68 14.30 25.33
C ARG A 316 11.79 14.20 23.81
N THR A 317 10.68 13.91 23.12
CA THR A 317 10.51 13.59 21.67
C THR A 317 11.22 14.46 20.61
N GLY A 318 12.02 15.46 20.99
CA GLY A 318 12.83 16.31 20.12
C GLY A 318 14.00 15.63 19.39
N ASN A 319 14.13 14.29 19.44
CA ASN A 319 15.22 13.55 18.80
C ASN A 319 14.80 12.69 17.59
N THR A 320 13.59 12.89 17.05
CA THR A 320 13.31 12.46 15.66
C THR A 320 13.81 13.56 14.72
N LEU A 321 14.35 13.22 13.54
CA LEU A 321 14.76 14.20 12.51
C LEU A 321 13.61 15.18 12.10
N TRP A 322 12.38 14.87 12.49
CA TRP A 322 11.15 15.56 12.10
C TRP A 322 10.54 16.39 13.24
N SER A 323 10.97 16.18 14.49
CA SER A 323 10.68 17.07 15.62
C SER A 323 11.58 18.31 15.65
N GLU A 324 12.63 18.32 14.83
CA GLU A 324 13.48 19.49 14.60
C GLU A 324 12.77 20.46 13.65
N GLN A 325 12.17 21.51 14.19
CA GLN A 325 12.12 22.75 13.44
C GLN A 325 13.57 23.25 13.33
N VAL A 326 14.11 23.34 12.11
CA VAL A 326 15.50 23.77 11.79
C VAL A 326 15.91 25.10 12.45
N LYS A 327 14.97 25.85 13.05
CA LYS A 327 15.19 27.22 13.55
C LYS A 327 14.61 27.56 14.93
N THR A 328 14.00 26.65 15.69
CA THR A 328 13.49 26.98 17.04
C THR A 328 14.17 26.17 18.15
N PRO A 329 14.55 26.83 19.27
CA PRO A 329 15.05 26.13 20.45
C PRO A 329 14.02 25.15 21.02
N ILE A 330 14.49 23.98 21.44
CA ILE A 330 13.67 22.93 22.06
C ILE A 330 13.10 23.46 23.39
N SER A 331 11.76 23.51 23.51
CA SER A 331 11.10 23.79 24.79
C SER A 331 11.01 22.50 25.61
N ILE A 332 11.57 22.54 26.82
CA ILE A 332 11.56 21.42 27.77
C ILE A 332 10.15 21.17 28.34
N ASP A 333 9.15 22.02 28.12
CA ASP A 333 7.80 21.92 28.69
C ASP A 333 6.73 21.36 27.71
N GLY A 334 7.09 20.35 26.89
CA GLY A 334 6.20 19.68 25.93
C GLY A 334 5.63 18.33 26.39
N SER A 335 4.51 17.90 25.79
CA SER A 335 3.81 16.62 26.04
C SER A 335 4.60 15.41 25.52
N PHE A 336 4.49 14.27 26.21
CA PHE A 336 5.34 13.07 26.10
C PHE A 336 5.12 12.24 24.82
N PHE A 337 3.91 12.22 24.27
CA PHE A 337 3.60 11.88 22.87
C PHE A 337 2.85 13.05 22.24
N THR A 338 3.58 14.14 22.03
CA THR A 338 3.28 14.94 20.85
C THR A 338 4.18 14.40 19.76
N PRO A 339 3.67 13.62 18.78
CA PRO A 339 4.48 13.30 17.61
C PRO A 339 5.05 14.58 16.99
N PHE A 340 4.39 15.75 17.11
CA PHE A 340 4.93 17.07 16.77
C PHE A 340 4.22 18.17 17.58
N LYS A 341 4.95 19.13 18.19
CA LYS A 341 4.39 20.35 18.79
C LYS A 341 4.46 21.50 17.75
N THR A 342 3.37 22.29 17.68
CA THR A 342 3.15 23.59 16.97
C THR A 342 2.96 23.52 15.43
N ASP A 343 2.18 24.36 14.72
CA ASP A 343 1.29 25.49 14.99
C ASP A 343 0.10 25.41 14.02
N SER A 344 -1.14 25.52 14.53
CA SER A 344 -2.43 25.39 13.83
C SER A 344 -2.72 24.04 13.16
N ALA A 345 -3.99 23.62 13.20
CA ALA A 345 -4.44 22.31 12.71
C ALA A 345 -4.25 22.05 11.20
N ARG A 346 -3.81 23.06 10.44
CA ARG A 346 -3.76 23.07 8.98
C ARG A 346 -2.35 22.88 8.41
N SER A 347 -1.30 22.94 9.23
CA SER A 347 0.11 22.89 8.82
C SER A 347 0.73 21.49 8.87
N PHE A 348 0.00 20.49 9.37
CA PHE A 348 0.52 19.15 9.61
C PHE A 348 0.86 18.41 8.31
N ARG A 349 2.11 17.97 8.15
CA ARG A 349 2.45 16.88 7.24
C ARG A 349 3.26 15.84 8.00
N ARG A 350 2.59 14.73 8.33
CA ARG A 350 3.23 13.55 8.94
C ARG A 350 4.17 12.90 7.91
N PRO A 351 5.24 12.20 8.33
CA PRO A 351 6.01 11.36 7.42
C PRO A 351 5.07 10.32 6.83
N VAL A 352 4.74 10.48 5.55
CA VAL A 352 4.03 9.48 4.79
C VAL A 352 5.11 8.51 4.32
N PRO A 353 5.07 7.22 4.70
CA PRO A 353 6.02 6.29 4.15
C PRO A 353 5.83 6.24 2.64
N TYR A 354 6.92 6.18 1.90
CA TYR A 354 6.87 6.05 0.44
C TYR A 354 6.15 4.75 -0.01
N LYS A 355 5.97 3.78 0.91
CA LYS A 355 5.35 2.47 0.70
C LYS A 355 4.55 2.05 1.93
N TRP A 356 3.48 1.29 1.74
CA TRP A 356 2.74 0.62 2.80
C TRP A 356 3.59 -0.55 3.30
N ASP A 357 3.89 -0.59 4.59
CA ASP A 357 4.68 -1.64 5.27
C ASP A 357 3.90 -2.05 6.53
N PRO A 358 3.82 -3.36 6.88
CA PRO A 358 3.40 -3.76 8.21
C PRO A 358 4.28 -3.10 9.28
N HIS A 359 3.71 -2.75 10.42
CA HIS A 359 4.49 -2.14 11.49
C HIS A 359 5.47 -3.15 12.10
N SER A 360 6.58 -2.65 12.62
CA SER A 360 7.62 -3.47 13.23
C SER A 360 7.04 -4.31 14.36
N GLU A 361 7.31 -5.62 14.37
CA GLU A 361 6.95 -6.50 15.51
C GLU A 361 7.56 -6.00 16.82
N MET A 362 8.68 -5.27 16.75
CA MET A 362 9.26 -4.63 17.92
C MET A 362 8.38 -3.53 18.53
N GLU A 363 7.62 -2.79 17.71
CA GLU A 363 6.68 -1.78 18.22
C GLU A 363 5.50 -2.44 18.93
N LYS A 364 5.05 -3.61 18.43
CA LYS A 364 4.01 -4.41 19.08
C LYS A 364 4.48 -4.96 20.42
N GLU A 365 5.66 -5.59 20.44
CA GLU A 365 6.28 -6.13 21.65
C GLU A 365 6.50 -5.04 22.70
N TRP A 366 6.93 -3.85 22.26
CA TRP A 366 7.06 -2.69 23.13
C TRP A 366 5.72 -2.26 23.72
N LEU A 367 4.67 -2.15 22.90
CA LEU A 367 3.35 -1.72 23.37
C LEU A 367 2.72 -2.71 24.35
N GLU A 368 2.83 -4.00 24.06
CA GLU A 368 2.39 -5.07 24.97
C GLU A 368 3.18 -5.05 26.29
N SER A 369 4.50 -4.83 26.19
CA SER A 369 5.36 -4.74 27.37
C SER A 369 5.05 -3.50 28.22
N PHE A 370 4.76 -2.37 27.56
CA PHE A 370 4.29 -1.15 28.22
C PHE A 370 3.01 -1.43 29.00
N VAL A 371 2.00 -2.04 28.37
CA VAL A 371 0.72 -2.37 29.02
C VAL A 371 0.95 -3.29 30.21
N GLY A 372 1.70 -4.38 30.02
CA GLY A 372 1.98 -5.34 31.09
C GLY A 372 2.70 -4.71 32.28
N LEU A 373 3.73 -3.89 32.00
CA LEU A 373 4.50 -3.21 33.03
C LEU A 373 3.66 -2.17 33.77
N TYR A 374 2.90 -1.35 33.04
CA TYR A 374 2.02 -0.34 33.63
C TYR A 374 1.01 -0.99 34.59
N ARG A 375 0.36 -2.10 34.18
CA ARG A 375 -0.61 -2.81 35.02
C ARG A 375 0.02 -3.37 36.28
N TYR A 376 1.17 -4.03 36.15
CA TYR A 376 1.92 -4.55 37.30
C TYR A 376 2.29 -3.43 38.29
N LEU A 377 2.86 -2.34 37.80
CA LEU A 377 3.28 -1.22 38.64
C LEU A 377 2.10 -0.52 39.32
N LYS A 378 0.97 -0.40 38.64
CA LYS A 378 -0.26 0.16 39.21
C LYS A 378 -0.87 -0.72 40.30
N GLU A 379 -0.66 -2.04 40.24
CA GLU A 379 -1.09 -2.97 41.29
C GLU A 379 -0.17 -2.91 42.51
N VAL A 380 1.15 -2.86 42.30
CA VAL A 380 2.16 -2.81 43.38
C VAL A 380 2.27 -1.42 44.03
N GLY A 381 1.89 -0.37 43.31
CA GLY A 381 1.87 1.01 43.80
C GLY A 381 0.61 1.42 44.58
N LYS A 382 -0.39 0.54 44.69
CA LYS A 382 -1.51 0.67 45.63
C LYS A 382 -1.15 0.07 46.97
#